data_AF-A0A0T9TNQ2-F1
#
_entry.id   AF-A0A0T9TNQ2-F1
#
_cell.length_a   1.000
_cell.length_b   1.000
_cell.length_c   1.000
_cell.angle_alpha   90.00
_cell.angle_beta   90.00
_cell.angle_gamma   90.00
#
_symmetry.space_group_name_H-M   'P 1'
#
loop_
_entity.id
_entity.type
_entity.pdbx_description
1 polymer ?
#
loop_
_entity_poly.entity_id
_entity_poly.type
_entity_poly.pdbx_seq_one_letter_code
_entity_poly.pdbx_strand_id
1 'polypeptide(L)'
;MKNKKYQMDEKQTIGNKFSLIFSCFIGFLGLYMVPYALKNEILPYLSYPDMVSFYRLANYTVGGVFISLMIVVMSVYLLITGRGNLTKLKGYMLASGYITVFLLILVTIFNFYFTTTLYNKGYGTCWKKSLYSPMLFVKDARMCEKMGTQVLRKPRLTQQK
;
A
#
# COMPACT_ATOMS: atom_id res chain seq x y z
N MET A 1 -23.43 31.43 31.90
CA MET A 1 -22.95 30.89 30.59
C MET A 1 -21.64 30.08 30.64
N LYS A 2 -20.86 30.06 31.74
CA LYS A 2 -19.60 29.28 31.83
C LYS A 2 -19.76 27.75 31.82
N ASN A 3 -20.79 27.17 32.45
CA ASN A 3 -20.95 25.71 32.55
C ASN A 3 -21.20 24.95 31.24
N LYS A 4 -21.85 25.57 30.25
CA LYS A 4 -22.11 24.90 28.95
C LYS A 4 -20.83 24.69 28.14
N LYS A 5 -19.82 25.57 28.29
CA LYS A 5 -18.57 25.50 27.52
C LYS A 5 -17.69 24.34 27.98
N TYR A 6 -17.53 24.17 29.30
CA TYR A 6 -16.79 23.04 29.88
C TYR A 6 -17.44 21.69 29.56
N GLN A 7 -18.77 21.58 29.62
CA GLN A 7 -19.45 20.32 29.25
C GLN A 7 -19.38 20.00 27.76
N MET A 8 -19.33 21.01 26.87
CA MET A 8 -19.12 20.78 25.44
C MET A 8 -17.68 20.35 25.13
N ASP A 9 -16.68 21.01 25.74
CA ASP A 9 -15.27 20.64 25.58
C ASP A 9 -14.98 19.22 26.10
N GLU A 10 -15.59 18.81 27.21
CA GLU A 10 -15.41 17.47 27.77
C GLU A 10 -16.10 16.39 26.92
N LYS A 11 -17.35 16.62 26.46
CA LYS A 11 -18.03 15.72 25.51
C LYS A 11 -17.29 15.60 24.19
N GLN A 12 -16.74 16.69 23.67
CA GLN A 12 -15.97 16.70 22.42
C GLN A 12 -14.62 16.01 22.60
N THR A 13 -14.00 16.12 23.77
CA THR A 13 -12.77 15.40 24.13
C THR A 13 -13.01 13.89 24.29
N ILE A 14 -14.12 13.48 24.92
CA ILE A 14 -14.49 12.07 25.06
C ILE A 14 -14.88 11.47 23.70
N GLY A 15 -15.69 12.18 22.90
CA GLY A 15 -16.05 11.77 21.54
C GLY A 15 -14.83 11.61 20.64
N ASN A 16 -13.85 12.52 20.72
CA ASN A 16 -12.58 12.39 20.01
C ASN A 16 -11.76 11.18 20.49
N LYS A 17 -11.71 10.89 21.79
CA LYS A 17 -11.01 9.71 22.31
C LYS A 17 -11.66 8.40 21.84
N PHE A 18 -12.98 8.30 21.89
CA PHE A 18 -13.70 7.12 21.38
C PHE A 18 -13.57 6.95 19.87
N SER A 19 -13.68 8.05 19.10
CA SER A 19 -13.44 8.03 17.66
C SER A 19 -12.02 7.57 17.34
N LEU A 20 -11.03 8.02 18.12
CA LEU A 20 -9.63 7.66 17.92
C LEU A 20 -9.40 6.18 18.27
N ILE A 21 -9.93 5.69 19.39
CA ILE A 21 -9.87 4.27 19.77
C ILE A 21 -10.57 3.39 18.73
N PHE A 22 -11.76 3.77 18.26
CA PHE A 22 -12.50 3.02 17.25
C PHE A 22 -11.74 2.99 15.91
N SER A 23 -11.16 4.13 15.50
CA SER A 23 -10.31 4.19 14.30
C SER A 23 -9.04 3.35 14.43
N CYS A 24 -8.40 3.32 15.60
CA CYS A 24 -7.29 2.42 15.89
C CYS A 24 -7.74 0.96 15.82
N PHE A 25 -8.88 0.62 16.43
CA PHE A 25 -9.41 -0.74 16.43
C PHE A 25 -9.70 -1.23 15.01
N ILE A 26 -10.40 -0.44 14.18
CA ILE A 26 -10.64 -0.77 12.77
C ILE A 26 -9.32 -0.86 11.99
N GLY A 27 -8.37 0.05 12.25
CA GLY A 27 -7.05 0.01 11.64
C GLY A 27 -6.29 -1.28 11.96
N PHE A 28 -6.30 -1.71 13.22
CA PHE A 28 -5.72 -2.99 13.67
C PHE A 28 -6.45 -4.18 13.05
N LEU A 29 -7.78 -4.15 13.00
CA LEU A 29 -8.58 -5.22 12.41
C LEU A 29 -8.30 -5.35 10.91
N GLY A 30 -8.20 -4.23 10.19
CA GLY A 30 -7.77 -4.20 8.79
C GLY A 30 -6.35 -4.73 8.62
N LEU A 31 -5.40 -4.30 9.45
CA LEU A 31 -4.02 -4.77 9.42
C LEU A 31 -3.86 -6.24 9.78
N TYR A 32 -4.80 -6.85 10.51
CA TYR A 32 -4.79 -8.27 10.83
C TYR A 32 -5.54 -9.12 9.80
N MET A 33 -6.74 -8.69 9.42
CA MET A 33 -7.61 -9.41 8.48
C MET A 33 -7.10 -9.36 7.04
N VAL A 34 -6.53 -8.24 6.59
CA VAL A 34 -6.03 -8.10 5.21
C VAL A 34 -4.89 -9.10 4.92
N PRO A 35 -3.83 -9.22 5.76
CA PRO A 35 -2.83 -10.27 5.57
C PRO A 35 -3.43 -11.68 5.61
N TYR A 36 -4.36 -11.94 6.54
CA TYR A 36 -5.00 -13.25 6.68
C TYR A 36 -5.77 -13.64 5.42
N ALA A 37 -6.64 -12.76 4.94
CA ALA A 37 -7.41 -12.96 3.71
C ALA A 37 -6.50 -13.09 2.48
N LEU A 38 -5.47 -12.24 2.37
CA LEU A 38 -4.50 -12.34 1.27
C LEU A 38 -3.77 -13.68 1.26
N LYS A 39 -3.26 -14.11 2.42
CA LYS A 39 -2.47 -15.33 2.55
C LYS A 39 -3.31 -16.59 2.35
N ASN A 40 -4.53 -16.63 2.89
CA ASN A 40 -5.29 -17.87 3.01
C ASN A 40 -6.42 -18.00 1.99
N GLU A 41 -7.06 -16.90 1.59
CA GLU A 41 -8.29 -16.93 0.78
C GLU A 41 -8.08 -16.44 -0.65
N ILE A 42 -7.17 -15.50 -0.87
CA ILE A 42 -7.02 -14.85 -2.18
C ILE A 42 -5.85 -15.44 -2.95
N LEU A 43 -4.62 -15.19 -2.47
CA LEU A 43 -3.40 -15.48 -3.24
C LEU A 43 -3.19 -16.98 -3.57
N PRO A 44 -3.55 -17.95 -2.72
CA PRO A 44 -3.38 -19.37 -3.03
C PRO A 44 -4.27 -19.83 -4.19
N TYR A 45 -5.51 -19.34 -4.26
CA TYR A 45 -6.52 -19.80 -5.22
C TYR A 45 -6.47 -19.07 -6.56
N LEU A 46 -5.72 -17.98 -6.66
CA LEU A 46 -5.42 -17.33 -7.93
C LEU A 46 -4.60 -18.24 -8.85
N SER A 47 -5.10 -18.44 -10.08
CA SER A 47 -4.34 -19.03 -11.18
C SER A 47 -3.38 -17.99 -11.73
N TYR A 48 -2.08 -18.28 -11.64
CA TYR A 48 -1.03 -17.38 -12.13
C TYR A 48 -0.53 -17.86 -13.49
N PRO A 49 -0.38 -16.96 -14.47
CA PRO A 49 0.24 -17.28 -15.76
C PRO A 49 1.71 -17.65 -15.58
N ASP A 50 2.29 -18.37 -16.54
CA ASP A 50 3.68 -18.87 -16.45
C ASP A 50 4.75 -17.77 -16.32
N MET A 51 4.38 -16.54 -16.68
CA MET A 51 5.14 -15.33 -16.49
C MET A 51 4.26 -14.26 -15.82
N VAL A 52 4.73 -13.71 -14.70
CA VAL A 52 4.08 -12.61 -13.99
C VAL A 52 5.04 -11.42 -13.93
N SER A 53 4.70 -10.32 -14.61
CA SER A 53 5.42 -9.06 -14.46
C SER A 53 4.90 -8.31 -13.24
N PHE A 54 5.77 -8.08 -12.26
CA PHE A 54 5.38 -7.40 -11.02
C PHE A 54 6.19 -6.13 -10.80
N TYR A 55 5.48 -5.00 -10.76
CA TYR A 55 6.06 -3.68 -10.62
C TYR A 55 5.83 -3.16 -9.20
N ARG A 56 6.72 -3.54 -8.27
CA ARG A 56 6.60 -3.17 -6.84
C ARG A 56 6.42 -1.66 -6.65
N LEU A 57 7.20 -0.87 -7.39
CA LEU A 57 7.17 0.60 -7.31
C LEU A 57 5.80 1.17 -7.71
N ALA A 58 5.10 0.55 -8.66
CA ALA A 58 3.79 1.00 -9.11
C ALA A 58 2.75 0.89 -7.97
N ASN A 59 2.81 -0.19 -7.18
CA ASN A 59 1.92 -0.35 -6.03
C ASN A 59 2.20 0.73 -4.95
N TYR A 60 3.46 1.10 -4.75
CA TYR A 60 3.81 2.18 -3.83
C TYR A 60 3.36 3.55 -4.34
N THR A 61 3.41 3.79 -5.65
CA THR A 61 2.87 5.04 -6.23
C THR A 61 1.36 5.14 -6.01
N VAL A 62 0.61 4.04 -6.12
CA VAL A 62 -0.83 4.02 -5.81
C VAL A 62 -1.10 4.37 -4.33
N GLY A 63 -0.29 3.83 -3.41
CA GLY A 63 -0.39 4.16 -1.98
C GLY A 63 -0.09 5.64 -1.69
N GLY A 64 0.80 6.26 -2.47
CA GLY A 64 1.20 7.67 -2.32
C GLY A 64 0.27 8.71 -2.97
N VAL A 65 -0.75 8.30 -3.74
CA VAL A 65 -1.59 9.23 -4.52
C VAL A 65 -2.26 10.30 -3.65
N PHE A 66 -2.70 9.95 -2.45
CA PHE A 66 -3.47 10.87 -1.60
C PHE A 66 -2.65 12.06 -1.10
N ILE A 67 -1.39 11.85 -0.70
CA ILE A 67 -0.53 12.96 -0.29
C ILE A 67 -0.13 13.83 -1.48
N SER A 68 0.13 13.22 -2.64
CA SER A 68 0.41 13.96 -3.88
C SER A 68 -0.78 14.83 -4.30
N LEU A 69 -2.00 14.29 -4.24
CA LEU A 69 -3.22 15.04 -4.55
C LEU A 69 -3.39 16.23 -3.60
N MET A 70 -3.12 16.05 -2.30
CA MET A 70 -3.22 17.12 -1.31
C MET A 70 -2.17 18.22 -1.50
N ILE A 71 -0.96 17.87 -1.95
CA ILE A 71 0.05 18.85 -2.32
C ILE A 71 -0.45 19.69 -3.50
N VAL A 72 -1.02 19.06 -4.54
CA VAL A 72 -1.59 19.79 -5.69
C VAL A 72 -2.72 20.71 -5.26
N VAL A 73 -3.66 20.23 -4.43
CA VAL A 73 -4.78 21.05 -3.92
C VAL A 73 -4.26 22.26 -3.13
N MET A 74 -3.23 22.07 -2.29
CA MET A 74 -2.57 23.16 -1.56
C MET A 74 -1.92 24.17 -2.50
N SER A 75 -1.19 23.71 -3.51
CA SER A 75 -0.52 24.56 -4.50
C SER A 75 -1.54 25.39 -5.29
N VAL A 76 -2.63 24.76 -5.76
CA VAL A 76 -3.71 25.46 -6.46
C VAL A 76 -4.41 26.47 -5.54
N TYR A 77 -4.69 26.11 -4.29
CA TYR A 77 -5.29 27.01 -3.32
C TYR A 77 -4.43 28.25 -3.07
N LEU A 78 -3.12 28.08 -2.90
CA LEU A 78 -2.16 29.18 -2.72
C LEU A 78 -2.08 30.08 -3.95
N LEU A 79 -2.08 29.49 -5.16
CA LEU A 79 -2.07 30.23 -6.42
C LEU A 79 -3.32 31.09 -6.60
N ILE A 80 -4.50 30.56 -6.28
CA ILE A 80 -5.78 31.27 -6.47
C ILE A 80 -5.98 32.35 -5.41
N THR A 81 -5.71 32.05 -4.13
CA THR A 81 -6.08 32.96 -3.04
C THR A 81 -4.97 33.91 -2.61
N GLY A 82 -3.70 33.64 -2.95
CA GLY A 82 -2.55 34.46 -2.53
C GLY A 82 -2.34 34.58 -1.02
N ARG A 83 -3.15 33.88 -0.21
CA ARG A 83 -3.15 33.94 1.25
C ARG A 83 -2.41 32.72 1.81
N GLY A 84 -1.30 32.97 2.50
CA GLY A 84 -0.52 31.92 3.18
C GLY A 84 -1.20 31.31 4.42
N ASN A 85 -2.45 31.65 4.73
CA ASN A 85 -3.12 31.14 5.92
C ASN A 85 -3.73 29.75 5.67
N LEU A 86 -2.88 28.72 5.78
CA LEU A 86 -3.21 27.30 5.53
C LEU A 86 -3.74 26.57 6.77
N THR A 87 -4.12 27.27 7.85
CA THR A 87 -4.53 26.65 9.12
C THR A 87 -5.69 25.67 8.97
N LYS A 88 -6.67 25.98 8.09
CA LYS A 88 -7.78 25.04 7.79
C LYS A 88 -7.33 23.82 6.98
N LEU A 89 -6.36 23.98 6.08
CA LEU A 89 -5.83 22.90 5.24
C LEU A 89 -4.87 21.98 5.99
N LYS A 90 -4.23 22.47 7.07
CA LYS A 90 -3.31 21.68 7.90
C LYS A 90 -3.95 20.42 8.48
N GLY A 91 -5.21 20.50 8.92
CA GLY A 91 -5.94 19.34 9.44
C GLY A 91 -6.16 18.26 8.38
N TYR A 92 -6.57 18.69 7.17
CA TYR A 92 -6.75 17.78 6.03
C TYR A 92 -5.43 17.19 5.55
N MET A 93 -4.35 17.95 5.57
CA MET A 93 -3.01 17.47 5.24
C MET A 93 -2.56 16.37 6.21
N LEU A 94 -2.71 16.58 7.52
CA LEU A 94 -2.40 15.55 8.52
C LEU A 94 -3.24 14.28 8.32
N ALA A 95 -4.56 14.43 8.12
CA ALA A 95 -5.45 13.29 7.85
C ALA A 95 -5.03 12.52 6.59
N SER A 96 -4.71 13.22 5.49
CA SER A 96 -4.23 12.58 4.27
C SER A 96 -2.88 11.90 4.45
N GLY A 97 -2.00 12.45 5.29
CA GLY A 97 -0.73 11.83 5.67
C GLY A 97 -0.94 10.50 6.39
N TYR A 98 -1.84 10.46 7.38
CA TYR A 98 -2.17 9.21 8.09
C TYR A 98 -2.77 8.16 7.15
N ILE A 99 -3.69 8.54 6.26
CA ILE A 99 -4.27 7.64 5.26
C ILE A 99 -3.19 7.09 4.32
N THR A 100 -2.28 7.96 3.86
CA THR A 100 -1.18 7.57 2.98
C THR A 100 -0.26 6.57 3.67
N VAL A 101 0.15 6.83 4.92
CA VAL A 101 0.99 5.90 5.69
C VAL A 101 0.29 4.55 5.85
N PHE A 102 -1.00 4.55 6.20
CA PHE A 102 -1.78 3.32 6.33
C PHE A 102 -1.83 2.52 5.02
N LEU A 103 -2.09 3.18 3.88
CA LEU A 103 -2.08 2.54 2.56
C LEU A 103 -0.71 2.01 2.17
N LEU A 104 0.37 2.73 2.48
CA LEU A 104 1.74 2.26 2.24
C LEU A 104 2.08 1.00 3.05
N ILE A 105 1.57 0.89 4.28
CA ILE A 105 1.69 -0.33 5.10
C ILE A 105 0.94 -1.49 4.41
N LEU A 106 -0.31 -1.28 4.00
CA LEU A 106 -1.10 -2.30 3.30
C LEU A 106 -0.44 -2.75 1.98
N VAL A 107 0.09 -1.81 1.20
CA VAL A 107 0.84 -2.10 -0.04
C VAL A 107 2.10 -2.92 0.27
N THR A 108 2.81 -2.61 1.35
CA THR A 108 4.00 -3.36 1.77
C THR A 108 3.65 -4.80 2.13
N ILE A 109 2.58 -4.98 2.92
CA ILE A 109 2.03 -6.29 3.28
C ILE A 109 1.66 -7.07 2.01
N PHE A 110 0.88 -6.47 1.11
CA PHE A 110 0.47 -7.09 -0.15
C PHE A 110 1.68 -7.53 -1.00
N ASN A 111 2.64 -6.62 -1.24
CA ASN A 111 3.84 -6.90 -2.01
C ASN A 111 4.65 -8.07 -1.43
N PHE A 112 4.74 -8.15 -0.10
CA PHE A 112 5.42 -9.22 0.61
C PHE A 112 4.71 -10.57 0.43
N TYR A 113 3.41 -10.63 0.69
CA TYR A 113 2.64 -11.88 0.56
C TYR A 113 2.54 -12.35 -0.89
N PHE A 114 2.31 -11.45 -1.84
CA PHE A 114 2.26 -11.77 -3.27
C PHE A 114 3.57 -12.39 -3.76
N THR A 115 4.70 -11.74 -3.43
CA THR A 115 6.04 -12.26 -3.75
C THR A 115 6.26 -13.64 -3.11
N THR A 116 5.88 -13.81 -1.85
CA THR A 116 6.06 -15.06 -1.11
C THR A 116 5.24 -16.20 -1.70
N THR A 117 3.98 -15.93 -2.08
CA THR A 117 3.12 -16.93 -2.75
C THR A 117 3.71 -17.38 -4.07
N LEU A 118 4.23 -16.47 -4.89
CA LEU A 118 4.89 -16.84 -6.16
C LEU A 118 6.11 -17.74 -5.91
N TYR A 119 6.95 -17.41 -4.92
CA TYR A 119 8.07 -18.28 -4.56
C TYR A 119 7.62 -19.66 -4.04
N ASN A 120 6.54 -19.72 -3.26
CA ASN A 120 5.99 -20.98 -2.76
C ASN A 120 5.39 -21.83 -3.90
N LYS A 121 4.82 -21.20 -4.93
CA LYS A 121 4.36 -21.86 -6.16
C LYS A 121 5.50 -22.26 -7.12
N GLY A 122 6.76 -22.04 -6.72
CA GLY A 122 7.95 -22.47 -7.46
C GLY A 122 8.48 -21.47 -8.48
N TYR A 123 7.92 -20.26 -8.57
CA TYR A 123 8.40 -19.25 -9.50
C TYR A 123 9.83 -18.80 -9.14
N GLY A 124 10.68 -18.73 -10.16
CA GLY A 124 11.95 -18.01 -10.12
C GLY A 124 11.75 -16.52 -10.37
N THR A 125 12.83 -15.74 -10.23
CA THR A 125 12.82 -14.32 -10.56
C THR A 125 13.90 -13.97 -11.55
N CYS A 126 13.55 -13.08 -12.45
CA CYS A 126 14.41 -12.54 -13.48
C CYS A 126 14.34 -11.02 -13.47
N TRP A 127 15.49 -10.42 -13.75
CA TRP A 127 15.67 -8.98 -13.68
C TRP A 127 16.36 -8.49 -14.94
N LYS A 128 15.76 -7.46 -15.52
CA LYS A 128 16.40 -6.66 -16.55
C LYS A 128 17.22 -5.60 -15.82
N LYS A 129 18.47 -5.38 -16.23
CA LYS A 129 19.49 -4.50 -15.59
C LYS A 129 19.12 -3.01 -15.39
N SER A 130 17.84 -2.62 -15.48
CA SER A 130 17.35 -1.26 -15.28
C SER A 130 16.56 -1.14 -13.98
N LEU A 131 16.76 -0.03 -13.25
CA LEU A 131 16.02 0.32 -12.03
C LEU A 131 14.50 0.42 -12.26
N TYR A 132 14.09 0.73 -13.49
CA TYR A 132 12.70 0.86 -13.92
C TYR A 132 12.23 -0.36 -14.71
N SER A 133 12.73 -1.56 -14.40
CA SER A 133 12.21 -2.77 -14.99
C SER A 133 11.33 -3.53 -13.99
N PRO A 134 10.21 -4.12 -14.46
CA PRO A 134 9.41 -4.98 -13.59
C PRO A 134 10.28 -6.16 -13.13
N MET A 135 10.04 -6.60 -11.90
CA MET A 135 10.53 -7.91 -11.48
C MET A 135 9.67 -8.96 -12.18
N LEU A 136 10.30 -9.82 -12.97
CA LEU A 136 9.61 -10.88 -13.69
C LEU A 136 9.67 -12.15 -12.83
N PHE A 137 8.51 -12.71 -12.51
CA PHE A 137 8.41 -14.03 -11.89
C PHE A 137 8.09 -15.05 -12.98
N VAL A 138 8.87 -16.12 -13.06
CA VAL A 138 8.74 -17.14 -14.13
C VAL A 138 8.76 -18.56 -13.58
N LYS A 139 8.06 -19.49 -14.23
CA LYS A 139 8.19 -20.93 -13.91
C LYS A 139 9.38 -21.61 -14.59
N ASP A 140 9.85 -21.08 -15.72
CA ASP A 140 10.98 -21.61 -16.48
C ASP A 140 12.07 -20.53 -16.65
N ALA A 141 13.30 -20.86 -16.24
CA ALA A 141 14.45 -19.98 -16.36
C ALA A 141 14.79 -19.65 -17.83
N ARG A 142 14.46 -20.54 -18.78
CA ARG A 142 14.67 -20.30 -20.22
C ARG A 142 13.85 -19.11 -20.74
N MET A 143 12.73 -18.77 -20.09
CA MET A 143 11.97 -17.57 -20.45
C MET A 143 12.78 -16.30 -20.22
N CYS A 144 13.71 -16.31 -19.27
CA CYS A 144 14.51 -15.13 -18.94
C CYS A 144 15.60 -14.87 -19.98
N GLU A 145 16.21 -15.95 -20.49
CA GLU A 145 17.14 -15.89 -21.62
C GLU A 145 16.45 -15.39 -22.89
N LYS A 146 15.23 -15.90 -23.19
CA LYS A 146 14.42 -15.42 -24.32
C LYS A 146 14.10 -13.92 -24.27
N MET A 147 14.04 -13.35 -23.06
CA MET A 147 13.75 -11.93 -22.84
C MET A 147 15.01 -11.06 -22.68
N GLY A 148 16.20 -11.64 -22.80
CA GLY A 148 17.47 -10.94 -22.58
C GLY A 148 17.63 -10.43 -21.14
N THR A 149 17.06 -11.15 -20.15
CA THR A 149 17.10 -10.79 -18.73
C THR A 149 17.96 -11.78 -17.94
N GLN A 150 18.52 -11.33 -16.82
CA GLN A 150 19.36 -12.16 -15.97
C GLN A 150 18.50 -12.91 -14.95
N VAL A 151 18.77 -14.20 -14.76
CA VAL A 151 18.12 -15.01 -13.72
C VAL A 151 18.69 -14.61 -12.36
N LEU A 152 17.87 -14.03 -11.50
CA LEU A 152 18.23 -13.72 -10.11
C LEU A 152 17.99 -14.92 -9.19
N ARG A 153 16.88 -15.64 -9.41
CA ARG A 153 16.52 -16.83 -8.64
C ARG A 153 15.97 -17.88 -9.60
N LYS A 154 16.55 -19.08 -9.58
CA LYS A 154 16.04 -20.19 -10.39
C LYS A 154 14.65 -20.62 -9.89
N PRO A 155 13.72 -20.95 -10.80
CA PRO A 155 12.47 -21.59 -10.42
C PRO A 155 12.76 -22.90 -9.71
N ARG A 156 11.94 -23.24 -8.72
CA ARG A 156 11.93 -24.58 -8.15
C ARG A 156 10.94 -25.39 -8.99
N LEU A 157 11.32 -26.62 -9.34
CA LEU A 157 10.36 -27.59 -9.86
C LEU A 157 9.29 -27.78 -8.79
N THR A 158 8.18 -27.06 -8.91
CA THR A 158 6.95 -27.45 -8.23
C THR A 158 6.61 -28.78 -8.84
N GLN A 159 6.75 -29.87 -8.06
CA GLN A 159 6.23 -31.17 -8.45
C GLN A 159 4.76 -30.94 -8.81
N GLN A 160 4.46 -30.92 -10.10
CA GLN A 160 3.10 -31.08 -10.58
C GLN A 160 2.63 -32.42 -10.03
N LYS A 161 1.73 -32.36 -9.07
CA LYS A 161 0.99 -33.51 -8.58
C LYS A 161 -0.47 -33.29 -8.91
#